data_AF-A0A128A4U6-F1
#
_entry.id   AF-A0A128A4U6-F1
#
_cell.length_a   1.000
_cell.length_b   1.000
_cell.length_c   1.000
_cell.angle_alpha   90.00
_cell.angle_beta   90.00
_cell.angle_gamma   90.00
#
_symmetry.space_group_name_H-M   'P 1'
#
loop_
_entity.id
_entity.type
_entity.pdbx_description
1 polymer ?
#
loop_
_entity_poly.entity_id
_entity_poly.type
_entity_poly.pdbx_seq_one_letter_code
_entity_poly.pdbx_strand_id
1 'polypeptide(L)'
;MAVMKMYPMGLFGRSKPKDDTIEQMRVLLDNFQFADLETFCAQTLGVKPAIDQEHLSSIEVLDFIWDQYHKGKIQFLQLKEFAIKNHVVAESFFE
;
A
#
# COMPACT_ATOMS: atom_id res chain seq x y z
N MET A 1 -33.02 3.40 -3.28
CA MET A 1 -31.97 4.31 -3.77
C MET A 1 -30.93 4.43 -2.66
N ALA A 2 -29.80 3.74 -2.79
CA ALA A 2 -28.75 3.74 -1.77
C ALA A 2 -27.83 4.95 -1.99
N VAL A 3 -27.74 5.79 -0.96
CA VAL A 3 -26.89 6.99 -0.93
C VAL A 3 -25.46 6.56 -0.67
N MET A 4 -24.63 6.60 -1.71
CA MET A 4 -23.20 6.36 -1.63
C MET A 4 -22.55 7.64 -1.09
N LYS A 5 -22.08 7.58 0.16
CA LYS A 5 -21.41 8.68 0.86
C LYS A 5 -20.10 9.00 0.15
N MET A 6 -20.09 10.06 -0.66
CA MET A 6 -18.89 10.64 -1.26
C MET A 6 -18.02 11.25 -0.16
N TYR A 7 -16.87 10.63 0.11
CA TYR A 7 -15.74 11.32 0.72
C TYR A 7 -15.18 12.32 -0.31
N PRO A 8 -14.80 13.55 0.08
CA PRO A 8 -14.37 14.57 -0.87
C PRO A 8 -13.06 14.18 -1.56
N MET A 9 -13.19 13.58 -2.74
CA MET A 9 -12.14 13.41 -3.74
C MET A 9 -11.77 14.79 -4.31
N GLY A 10 -10.93 15.52 -3.60
CA GLY A 10 -10.42 16.82 -4.04
C GLY A 10 -8.91 16.83 -4.09
N LEU A 11 -8.27 16.04 -4.97
CA LEU A 11 -6.83 16.16 -5.28
C LEU A 11 -6.37 15.46 -6.57
N PHE A 12 -7.27 14.99 -7.44
CA PHE A 12 -6.89 14.35 -8.72
C PHE A 12 -7.15 15.29 -9.90
N GLY A 13 -6.26 16.28 -10.04
CA GLY A 13 -6.12 17.05 -11.26
C GLY A 13 -5.18 16.36 -12.24
N ARG A 14 -5.75 15.89 -13.36
CA ARG A 14 -5.10 15.43 -14.60
C ARG A 14 -4.49 14.02 -14.59
N SER A 15 -5.19 13.11 -15.28
CA SER A 15 -4.71 11.82 -15.77
C SER A 15 -3.28 11.90 -16.33
N LYS A 16 -2.36 11.20 -15.67
CA LYS A 16 -1.00 10.88 -16.14
C LYS A 16 -0.76 9.38 -15.84
N PRO A 17 0.20 8.72 -16.51
CA PRO A 17 0.55 7.31 -16.25
C PRO A 17 0.98 6.97 -14.81
N LYS A 18 1.02 7.97 -13.91
CA LYS A 18 1.17 7.76 -12.47
C LYS A 18 -0.08 7.15 -11.83
N ASP A 19 -1.28 7.40 -12.36
CA ASP A 19 -2.53 6.92 -11.75
C ASP A 19 -2.67 5.39 -11.84
N ASP A 20 -2.28 4.76 -12.95
CA ASP A 20 -2.31 3.30 -13.09
C ASP A 20 -1.47 2.58 -12.01
N THR A 21 -0.26 3.08 -11.74
CA THR A 21 0.60 2.53 -10.69
C THR A 21 0.00 2.77 -9.30
N ILE A 22 -0.61 3.94 -9.08
CA ILE A 22 -1.27 4.30 -7.82
C ILE A 22 -2.47 3.38 -7.55
N GLU A 23 -3.28 3.11 -8.57
CA GLU A 23 -4.42 2.18 -8.49
C GLU A 23 -3.93 0.75 -8.26
N GLN A 24 -2.98 0.24 -9.04
CA GLN A 24 -2.42 -1.10 -8.83
C GLN A 24 -1.81 -1.25 -7.44
N MET A 25 -1.14 -0.22 -6.94
CA MET A 25 -0.55 -0.23 -5.60
C MET A 25 -1.63 -0.25 -4.52
N ARG A 26 -2.75 0.46 -4.70
CA ARG A 26 -3.90 0.36 -3.78
C ARG A 26 -4.51 -1.02 -3.78
N VAL A 27 -4.79 -1.60 -4.95
CA VAL A 27 -5.36 -2.96 -5.04
C VAL A 27 -4.39 -3.98 -4.45
N LEU A 28 -3.09 -3.85 -4.74
CA LEU A 28 -2.06 -4.69 -4.17
C LEU A 28 -2.09 -4.61 -2.64
N LEU A 29 -2.02 -3.40 -2.09
CA LEU A 29 -2.04 -3.15 -0.65
C LEU A 29 -3.34 -3.61 0.05
N ASP A 30 -4.47 -3.62 -0.66
CA ASP A 30 -5.74 -4.16 -0.17
C ASP A 30 -5.68 -5.69 0.02
N ASN A 31 -4.85 -6.39 -0.77
CA ASN A 31 -4.63 -7.83 -0.62
C ASN A 31 -3.62 -8.16 0.49
N PHE A 32 -2.85 -7.19 0.98
CA PHE A 32 -1.87 -7.44 2.04
C PHE A 32 -2.55 -7.62 3.39
N GLN A 33 -2.09 -8.61 4.16
CA GLN A 33 -2.46 -8.70 5.56
C GLN A 33 -1.56 -7.81 6.41
N PHE A 34 -2.03 -7.48 7.61
CA PHE A 34 -1.27 -6.67 8.57
C PHE A 34 0.15 -7.22 8.80
N ALA A 35 0.28 -8.55 8.94
CA ALA A 35 1.57 -9.22 9.14
C ALA A 35 2.53 -9.03 7.95
N ASP A 36 2.01 -9.01 6.72
CA ASP A 36 2.79 -8.78 5.51
C ASP A 36 3.27 -7.34 5.44
N LEU A 37 2.40 -6.37 5.74
CA LEU A 37 2.75 -4.95 5.77
C LEU A 37 3.81 -4.66 6.84
N GLU A 38 3.67 -5.24 8.03
CA GLU A 38 4.66 -5.09 9.11
C GLU A 38 6.01 -5.68 8.71
N THR A 39 5.99 -6.86 8.08
CA THR A 39 7.19 -7.54 7.58
C THR A 39 7.84 -6.75 6.44
N PHE A 40 7.04 -6.17 5.55
CA PHE A 40 7.51 -5.32 4.46
C PHE A 40 8.20 -4.07 5.00
N CYS A 41 7.58 -3.36 5.95
CA CYS A 41 8.21 -2.20 6.60
C CYS A 41 9.54 -2.59 7.26
N ALA A 42 9.58 -3.71 7.98
CA ALA A 42 10.81 -4.20 8.59
C ALA A 42 11.91 -4.51 7.56
N GLN A 43 11.58 -5.12 6.43
CA GLN A 43 12.56 -5.49 5.39
C GLN A 43 13.01 -4.29 4.55
N THR A 44 12.10 -3.38 4.19
CA THR A 44 12.39 -2.27 3.28
C THR A 44 12.96 -1.06 4.01
N LEU A 45 12.40 -0.73 5.18
CA LEU A 45 12.80 0.47 5.93
C LEU A 45 13.78 0.14 7.06
N GLY A 46 13.99 -1.14 7.39
CA GLY A 46 14.83 -1.56 8.52
C GLY A 46 14.25 -1.17 9.88
N VAL A 47 13.04 -0.61 9.89
CA VAL A 47 12.26 -0.31 11.09
C VAL A 47 11.03 -1.20 11.03
N LYS A 48 10.89 -2.07 12.03
CA LYS A 48 9.54 -2.43 12.45
C LYS A 48 8.89 -1.12 12.89
N PRO A 49 7.68 -0.79 12.44
CA PRO A 49 6.92 0.25 13.09
C PRO A 49 6.79 -0.15 14.56
N ALA A 50 7.66 0.37 15.42
CA ALA A 50 7.53 0.32 16.87
C ALA A 50 6.46 1.36 17.23
N ILE A 51 5.28 1.15 16.69
CA ILE A 51 4.08 1.90 16.97
C ILE A 51 3.32 0.98 17.90
N ASP A 52 3.14 1.43 19.15
CA ASP A 52 2.57 0.70 20.27
C ASP A 52 1.56 -0.37 19.85
N GLN A 53 1.81 -1.60 20.30
CA GLN A 53 1.10 -2.84 19.96
C GLN A 53 -0.41 -2.82 20.24
N GLU A 54 -0.96 -1.72 20.74
CA GLU A 54 -2.34 -1.61 21.17
C GLU A 54 -3.27 -1.05 20.07
N HIS A 55 -2.76 -0.38 19.02
CA HIS A 55 -3.67 0.40 18.15
C HIS A 55 -3.35 0.49 16.65
N LEU A 56 -2.50 -0.37 16.08
CA LEU A 56 -2.35 -0.35 14.63
C LEU A 56 -3.55 -1.00 13.92
N SER A 57 -4.41 -0.15 13.36
CA SER A 57 -5.31 -0.54 12.28
C SER A 57 -4.51 -0.64 10.98
N SER A 58 -4.79 -1.62 10.12
CA SER A 58 -4.15 -1.78 8.80
C SER A 58 -4.07 -0.46 8.02
N ILE A 59 -5.06 0.42 8.20
CA ILE A 59 -5.15 1.76 7.63
C ILE A 59 -3.91 2.63 7.94
N GLU A 60 -3.39 2.63 9.17
CA GLU A 60 -2.23 3.46 9.52
C GLU A 60 -0.94 2.95 8.88
N VAL A 61 -0.77 1.62 8.79
CA VAL A 61 0.38 1.02 8.12
C VAL A 61 0.32 1.30 6.62
N LEU A 62 -0.88 1.23 6.04
CA LEU A 62 -1.13 1.59 4.65
C LEU A 62 -0.81 3.06 4.37
N ASP A 63 -1.27 3.98 5.24
CA ASP A 63 -0.97 5.41 5.12
C ASP A 63 0.54 5.68 5.23
N PHE A 64 1.21 5.00 6.17
CA PHE A 64 2.66 5.09 6.30
C PHE A 64 3.41 4.60 5.06
N ILE A 65 3.05 3.43 4.52
CA ILE A 65 3.66 2.91 3.28
C ILE A 65 3.41 3.89 2.12
N TRP A 66 2.21 4.46 2.06
CA TRP A 66 1.85 5.46 1.06
C TRP A 66 2.71 6.72 1.15
N ASP A 67 2.90 7.24 2.36
CA ASP A 67 3.78 8.39 2.64
C ASP A 67 5.24 8.07 2.27
N GLN A 68 5.76 6.89 2.63
CA GLN A 68 7.12 6.49 2.29
C GLN A 68 7.32 6.29 0.78
N TYR A 69 6.31 5.79 0.07
CA TYR A 69 6.29 5.71 -1.40
C TYR A 69 6.31 7.11 -2.03
N HIS A 70 5.47 8.03 -1.53
CA HIS A 70 5.46 9.43 -1.98
C HIS A 70 6.79 10.15 -1.74
N LYS A 71 7.49 9.79 -0.65
CA LYS A 71 8.85 10.26 -0.33
C LYS A 71 9.94 9.59 -1.17
N GLY A 72 9.60 8.59 -1.98
CA GLY A 72 10.56 7.85 -2.82
C GLY A 72 11.45 6.88 -2.02
N LYS A 73 11.12 6.60 -0.76
CA LYS A 73 11.84 5.60 0.06
C LYS A 73 11.42 4.17 -0.27
N ILE A 74 10.19 4.01 -0.72
CA ILE A 74 9.63 2.74 -1.16
C ILE A 74 9.33 2.84 -2.65
N GLN A 75 9.71 1.80 -3.40
CA GLN A 75 9.38 1.69 -4.82
C GLN A 75 8.28 0.66 -5.03
N PHE A 76 7.43 0.89 -6.02
CA PHE A 76 6.38 -0.06 -6.39
C PHE A 76 6.93 -1.44 -6.76
N LEU A 77 8.10 -1.47 -7.41
CA LEU A 77 8.79 -2.73 -7.73
C LEU A 77 9.11 -3.54 -6.48
N GLN A 78 9.59 -2.90 -5.41
CA GLN A 78 9.86 -3.59 -4.14
C GLN A 78 8.59 -4.14 -3.49
N LEU A 79 7.48 -3.39 -3.59
CA LEU A 79 6.18 -3.82 -3.09
C LEU A 79 5.68 -5.05 -3.87
N LYS A 80 5.81 -5.02 -5.20
CA LYS A 80 5.44 -6.12 -6.10
C LYS A 80 6.29 -7.38 -5.85
N GLU A 81 7.61 -7.24 -5.81
CA GLU A 81 8.53 -8.35 -5.54
C GLU A 81 8.26 -8.98 -4.18
N PHE A 82 8.00 -8.14 -3.16
CA PHE A 82 7.65 -8.63 -1.83
C PHE A 82 6.32 -9.40 -1.85
N ALA A 83 5.30 -8.88 -2.52
CA ALA A 83 3.99 -9.51 -2.59
C ALA A 83 4.04 -10.89 -3.25
N ILE A 84 4.81 -11.02 -4.33
CA ILE A 84 5.04 -12.30 -5.02
C ILE A 84 5.82 -13.25 -4.11
N LYS A 85 6.92 -12.78 -3.52
CA LYS A 85 7.82 -13.60 -2.70
C LYS A 85 7.16 -14.14 -1.42
N ASN A 86 6.26 -13.36 -0.82
CA ASN A 86 5.52 -13.76 0.38
C ASN A 86 4.16 -14.40 0.03
N HIS A 87 3.89 -14.68 -1.25
CA HIS A 87 2.64 -15.29 -1.72
C HIS A 87 1.38 -14.50 -1.35
N VAL A 88 1.49 -13.17 -1.20
CA VAL A 88 0.37 -12.26 -0.95
C VAL A 88 -0.52 -12.17 -2.19
N VAL A 89 0.10 -12.10 -3.37
CA VAL A 89 -0.58 -12.17 -4.67
C VAL A 89 0.19 -13.10 -5.61
N ALA A 90 -0.52 -13.70 -6.57
CA ALA A 90 0.11 -14.50 -7.62
C ALA A 90 0.87 -13.61 -8.62
N GLU A 91 1.87 -14.16 -9.30
CA GLU A 91 2.58 -13.44 -10.39
C GLU A 91 1.61 -12.97 -11.48
N SER A 92 0.62 -13.80 -11.80
CA SER A 92 -0.45 -13.49 -12.76
C SER A 92 -1.39 -12.36 -12.33
N PHE A 93 -1.26 -11.84 -11.11
CA PHE A 93 -1.93 -10.61 -10.70
C PHE A 93 -1.39 -9.38 -11.44
N PHE A 94 -0.14 -9.45 -11.93
CA PHE A 94 0.53 -8.35 -12.63
C PHE A 94 0.79 -8.64 -14.12
N GLU A 95 0.24 -9.73 -14.67
CA GLU A 95 0.27 -10.09 -16.10
C GLU A 95 -0.92 -9.47 -16.85
#